data_AF-A0A3D1KE36-F1
#
_entry.id   AF-A0A3D1KE36-F1
#
_cell.length_a   1.000
_cell.length_b   1.000
_cell.length_c   1.000
_cell.angle_alpha   90.00
_cell.angle_beta   90.00
_cell.angle_gamma   90.00
#
_symmetry.space_group_name_H-M   'P 1'
#
loop_
_entity.id
_entity.type
_entity.pdbx_description
1 polymer ?
#
loop_
_entity_poly.entity_id
_entity_poly.type
_entity_poly.pdbx_seq_one_letter_code
_entity_poly.pdbx_strand_id
1 'polypeptide(L)'
;DDYFYMNGEQVFNFTIDRVPQLVDETLQRNKLTKEDIDYYVFHQANKFMLNTIRKVCGISKDKFYVNIENTGNTTSSTIPIGLKALMNDDVIHKGQKVMVAGFGVGLSWAATILKF
;
A
#
# COMPACT_ATOMS: atom_id res chain seq x y z
N ASP A 1 4.61 -26.58 -17.74
CA ASP A 1 3.85 -26.56 -16.47
C ASP A 1 4.28 -25.48 -15.48
N ASP A 2 5.18 -24.55 -15.85
CA ASP A 2 5.61 -23.44 -14.99
C ASP A 2 4.83 -22.15 -15.26
N TYR A 3 3.51 -22.19 -15.11
CA TYR A 3 2.69 -20.98 -15.20
C TYR A 3 2.33 -20.47 -13.81
N PHE A 4 2.34 -19.14 -13.67
CA PHE A 4 1.85 -18.49 -12.46
C PHE A 4 0.39 -18.84 -12.23
N TYR A 5 0.09 -19.46 -11.09
CA TYR A 5 -1.27 -19.71 -10.62
C TYR A 5 -1.57 -18.81 -9.43
N MET A 6 -2.73 -18.13 -9.48
CA MET A 6 -3.22 -17.30 -8.39
C MET A 6 -4.70 -17.52 -8.18
N ASN A 7 -5.08 -17.90 -6.97
CA ASN A 7 -6.46 -17.85 -6.53
C ASN A 7 -6.79 -16.42 -6.08
N GLY A 8 -7.38 -15.64 -6.98
CA GLY A 8 -7.68 -14.22 -6.75
C GLY A 8 -8.63 -13.96 -5.57
N GLU A 9 -9.60 -14.85 -5.34
CA GLU A 9 -10.54 -14.74 -4.22
C GLU A 9 -9.84 -14.92 -2.87
N GLN A 10 -9.00 -15.94 -2.74
CA GLN A 10 -8.24 -16.17 -1.51
C GLN A 10 -7.26 -15.04 -1.22
N VAL A 11 -6.56 -14.54 -2.24
CA VAL A 11 -5.67 -13.37 -2.11
C VAL A 11 -6.48 -12.14 -1.70
N PHE A 12 -7.69 -11.99 -2.24
CA PHE A 12 -8.55 -10.87 -1.91
C PHE A 12 -8.99 -10.88 -0.44
N ASN A 13 -9.55 -12.01 0.00
CA ASN A 13 -10.03 -12.21 1.36
C ASN A 13 -8.92 -12.05 2.39
N PHE A 14 -7.73 -12.60 2.11
CA PHE A 14 -6.55 -12.39 2.95
C PHE A 14 -6.19 -10.89 3.09
N THR A 15 -6.17 -10.16 1.98
CA THR A 15 -5.76 -8.75 1.97
C THR A 15 -6.72 -7.89 2.78
N ILE A 16 -8.03 -8.08 2.63
CA ILE A 16 -9.03 -7.32 3.38
C ILE A 16 -9.06 -7.66 4.87
N ASP A 17 -8.63 -8.87 5.26
CA ASP A 17 -8.55 -9.30 6.66
C ASP A 17 -7.28 -8.75 7.35
N ARG A 18 -6.12 -8.84 6.68
CA ARG A 18 -4.81 -8.58 7.31
C ARG A 18 -4.27 -7.19 7.15
N VAL A 19 -4.49 -6.53 6.02
CA VAL A 19 -3.90 -5.21 5.76
C VAL A 19 -4.46 -4.10 6.67
N PRO A 20 -5.76 -4.06 7.03
CA PRO A 20 -6.26 -3.06 7.96
C PRO A 20 -5.62 -3.20 9.36
N GLN A 21 -5.52 -4.43 9.85
CA GLN A 21 -4.86 -4.76 11.12
C GLN A 21 -3.38 -4.33 11.07
N LEU A 22 -2.68 -4.64 9.98
CA LEU A 22 -1.29 -4.26 9.77
C LEU A 22 -1.09 -2.73 9.82
N VAL A 23 -1.99 -1.96 9.21
CA VAL A 23 -1.95 -0.49 9.22
C VAL A 23 -2.11 0.03 10.65
N ASP A 24 -3.15 -0.43 11.36
CA ASP A 24 -3.44 0.03 12.71
C ASP A 24 -2.33 -0.38 13.70
N GLU A 25 -1.80 -1.61 13.61
CA GLU A 25 -0.65 -2.06 14.40
C GLU A 25 0.61 -1.22 14.13
N THR A 26 0.87 -0.87 12.87
CA THR A 26 2.03 -0.05 12.49
C THR A 26 1.91 1.35 13.09
N LEU A 27 0.72 1.95 13.05
CA LEU A 27 0.45 3.25 13.70
C LEU A 27 0.64 3.18 15.21
N GLN A 28 0.04 2.17 15.87
CA GLN A 28 0.13 1.98 17.32
C GLN A 28 1.57 1.78 17.79
N ARG A 29 2.36 0.94 17.11
CA ARG A 29 3.78 0.72 17.45
C ARG A 29 4.61 2.00 17.37
N ASN A 30 4.22 2.94 16.51
CA ASN A 30 4.88 4.24 16.35
C ASN A 30 4.23 5.36 17.16
N LYS A 31 3.15 5.08 17.91
CA LYS A 31 2.35 6.07 18.66
C LYS A 31 1.83 7.21 17.76
N LEU A 32 1.38 6.85 16.57
CA LEU A 32 0.81 7.77 15.58
C LEU A 32 -0.66 7.46 15.32
N THR A 33 -1.39 8.42 14.77
CA THR A 33 -2.74 8.22 14.24
C THR A 33 -2.74 8.36 12.71
N LYS A 34 -3.89 8.11 12.06
CA LYS A 34 -4.01 8.20 10.60
C LYS A 34 -3.80 9.63 10.10
N GLU A 35 -4.08 10.62 10.94
CA GLU A 35 -3.90 12.04 10.69
C GLU A 35 -2.43 12.45 10.61
N ASP A 36 -1.55 11.74 11.34
CA ASP A 36 -0.10 11.98 11.34
C ASP A 36 0.62 11.49 10.07
N ILE A 37 -0.07 10.74 9.21
CA ILE A 37 0.44 10.21 7.95
C ILE A 37 0.04 11.14 6.81
N ASP A 38 1.06 11.58 6.08
CA ASP A 38 0.91 12.51 4.96
C ASP A 38 0.47 11.77 3.69
N TYR A 39 1.03 10.57 3.46
CA TYR A 39 0.71 9.78 2.26
C TYR A 39 0.81 8.27 2.49
N TYR A 40 0.07 7.50 1.70
CA TYR A 40 0.02 6.04 1.73
C TYR A 40 0.38 5.46 0.36
N VAL A 41 1.39 4.59 0.32
CA VAL A 41 1.87 3.93 -0.91
C VAL A 41 1.85 2.42 -0.71
N PHE A 42 0.74 1.80 -1.09
CA PHE A 42 0.55 0.36 -0.95
C PHE A 42 0.97 -0.39 -2.22
N HIS A 43 1.22 -1.70 -2.09
CA HIS A 43 1.44 -2.58 -3.23
C HIS A 43 0.32 -2.43 -4.27
N GLN A 44 0.71 -2.15 -5.52
CA GLN A 44 -0.22 -1.91 -6.61
C GLN A 44 -0.67 -3.25 -7.22
N ALA A 45 -1.61 -3.92 -6.56
CA ALA A 45 -2.12 -5.22 -7.00
C ALA A 45 -3.10 -5.11 -8.18
N ASN A 46 -4.20 -4.38 -7.98
CA ASN A 46 -5.17 -3.98 -9.00
C ASN A 46 -6.07 -2.84 -8.47
N LYS A 47 -6.77 -2.14 -9.37
CA LYS A 47 -7.62 -0.97 -9.03
C LYS A 47 -8.75 -1.30 -8.06
N PHE A 48 -9.35 -2.49 -8.18
CA PHE A 48 -10.43 -2.93 -7.31
C PHE A 48 -9.93 -3.16 -5.87
N MET A 49 -8.86 -3.94 -5.72
CA MET A 49 -8.22 -4.21 -4.44
C MET A 49 -7.79 -2.92 -3.73
N LEU A 50 -7.06 -2.04 -4.42
CA LEU A 50 -6.59 -0.77 -3.88
C LEU A 50 -7.74 0.10 -3.35
N ASN A 51 -8.83 0.21 -4.12
CA ASN A 51 -10.00 0.97 -3.71
C ASN A 51 -10.70 0.36 -2.51
N THR A 52 -10.82 -0.96 -2.45
CA THR A 52 -11.43 -1.66 -1.32
C THR A 52 -10.59 -1.47 -0.06
N ILE A 53 -9.29 -1.76 -0.12
CA ILE A 53 -8.46 -1.71 1.08
C ILE A 53 -8.33 -0.28 1.62
N ARG A 54 -8.25 0.73 0.75
CA ARG A 54 -8.29 2.14 1.15
C ARG A 54 -9.54 2.47 1.96
N LYS A 55 -10.72 2.03 1.48
CA LYS A 55 -12.00 2.27 2.17
C LYS A 55 -12.05 1.56 3.51
N VAL A 56 -11.65 0.29 3.58
CA VAL A 56 -11.63 -0.51 4.82
C VAL A 56 -10.67 0.10 5.85
N CYS A 57 -9.52 0.62 5.40
CA CYS A 57 -8.57 1.32 6.27
C CYS A 57 -9.02 2.74 6.66
N GLY A 58 -10.10 3.28 6.08
CA GLY A 58 -10.57 4.65 6.32
C GLY A 58 -9.63 5.73 5.79
N ILE A 59 -8.83 5.43 4.76
CA ILE A 59 -7.84 6.36 4.21
C ILE A 59 -8.49 7.26 3.16
N SER A 60 -8.23 8.57 3.22
CA SER A 60 -8.75 9.50 2.22
C SER A 60 -8.14 9.28 0.84
N LYS A 61 -8.89 9.57 -0.23
CA LYS A 61 -8.45 9.33 -1.61
C LYS A 61 -7.26 10.22 -1.99
N ASP A 62 -7.21 11.46 -1.49
CA ASP A 62 -6.15 12.44 -1.74
C ASP A 62 -4.80 12.05 -1.12
N LYS A 63 -4.80 11.20 -0.09
CA LYS A 63 -3.58 10.71 0.57
C LYS A 63 -3.13 9.32 0.10
N PHE A 64 -3.74 8.75 -0.94
CA PHE A 64 -3.52 7.34 -1.30
C PHE A 64 -3.06 7.16 -2.75
N TYR A 65 -1.84 6.63 -2.93
CA TYR A 65 -1.26 6.41 -4.24
C TYR A 65 -1.98 5.33 -5.05
N VAL A 66 -2.40 5.68 -6.27
CA VAL A 66 -2.92 4.73 -7.26
C VAL A 66 -2.37 5.08 -8.65
N ASN A 67 -1.60 4.16 -9.24
CA ASN A 67 -1.11 4.31 -10.62
C ASN A 67 -1.07 2.97 -11.39
N ILE A 68 -1.90 2.02 -10.96
CA ILE A 68 -1.98 0.69 -11.57
C ILE A 68 -2.31 0.75 -13.07
N GLU A 69 -3.05 1.77 -13.51
CA GLU A 69 -3.50 1.93 -14.90
C GLU A 69 -2.34 2.15 -15.87
N ASN A 70 -1.27 2.83 -15.42
CA ASN A 70 -0.10 3.12 -16.26
C ASN A 70 1.07 2.15 -16.01
N THR A 71 1.13 1.50 -14.85
CA THR A 71 2.30 0.70 -14.43
C THR A 71 2.02 -0.79 -14.28
N GLY A 72 0.76 -1.19 -14.14
CA GLY A 72 0.39 -2.57 -13.83
C GLY A 72 0.93 -3.06 -12.48
N ASN A 73 0.81 -4.36 -12.24
CA ASN A 73 1.40 -5.01 -11.06
C ASN A 73 2.83 -5.47 -11.39
N THR A 74 3.82 -4.74 -10.85
CA THR A 74 5.25 -5.02 -11.00
C THR A 74 5.84 -5.75 -9.78
N THR A 75 5.00 -6.49 -9.06
CA THR A 75 5.37 -7.28 -7.88
C THR A 75 6.05 -6.41 -6.81
N SER A 76 7.32 -6.66 -6.48
CA SER A 76 8.06 -5.95 -5.42
C SER A 76 8.37 -4.50 -5.80
N SER A 77 8.35 -4.17 -7.09
CA SER A 77 8.73 -2.83 -7.58
C SER A 77 7.58 -1.82 -7.51
N THR A 78 6.35 -2.24 -7.21
CA THR A 78 5.19 -1.33 -7.22
C THR A 78 5.32 -0.18 -6.22
N ILE A 79 5.91 -0.43 -5.05
CA ILE A 79 6.07 0.60 -4.01
C ILE A 79 7.21 1.57 -4.36
N PRO A 80 8.44 1.11 -4.70
CA PRO A 80 9.50 2.00 -5.16
C PRO A 80 9.12 2.86 -6.36
N ILE A 81 8.42 2.30 -7.35
CA ILE A 81 7.92 3.06 -8.50
C ILE A 81 6.95 4.16 -8.04
N GLY A 82 6.04 3.84 -7.13
CA GLY A 82 5.10 4.82 -6.59
C GLY A 82 5.77 5.94 -5.80
N LEU A 83 6.72 5.60 -4.94
CA LEU A 83 7.51 6.59 -4.19
C LEU A 83 8.28 7.50 -5.15
N LYS A 84 8.93 6.94 -6.18
CA LYS A 84 9.69 7.71 -7.15
C LYS A 84 8.79 8.65 -7.96
N ALA A 85 7.59 8.20 -8.34
CA ALA A 85 6.62 9.04 -9.03
C ALA A 85 6.23 10.24 -8.16
N LEU A 86 5.84 10.00 -6.90
CA LEU A 86 5.43 11.06 -5.97
C LEU A 86 6.55 12.07 -5.66
N MET A 87 7.80 11.62 -5.64
CA MET A 87 8.95 12.53 -5.50
C MET A 87 9.16 13.40 -6.75
N ASN A 88 8.97 12.82 -7.95
CA ASN A 88 9.10 13.58 -9.19
C ASN A 88 7.96 14.60 -9.37
N ASP A 89 6.77 14.27 -8.86
CA ASP A 89 5.58 15.11 -8.91
C ASP A 89 5.52 16.15 -7.77
N ASP A 90 6.60 16.28 -6.98
CA ASP A 90 6.72 17.20 -5.84
C ASP A 90 5.60 17.02 -4.79
N VAL A 91 5.14 15.77 -4.58
CA VAL A 91 4.13 15.41 -3.58
C VAL A 91 4.76 15.01 -2.25
N ILE A 92 5.89 14.29 -2.29
CA ILE A 92 6.63 13.87 -1.09
C ILE A 92 7.80 14.83 -0.82
N HIS A 93 7.82 15.43 0.37
CA HIS A 93 8.85 16.35 0.85
C HIS A 93 9.53 15.88 2.12
N LYS A 94 10.69 16.48 2.41
CA LYS A 94 11.43 16.24 3.65
C LYS A 94 10.56 16.54 4.88
N GLY A 95 10.61 15.63 5.85
CA GLY A 95 9.86 15.67 7.11
C GLY A 95 8.54 14.92 7.08
N GLN A 96 7.99 14.64 5.90
CA GLN A 96 6.70 13.94 5.76
C GLN A 96 6.81 12.46 6.13
N LYS A 97 5.72 11.94 6.70
CA LYS A 97 5.55 10.54 7.05
C LYS A 97 4.72 9.84 5.99
N VAL A 98 5.33 8.84 5.34
CA VAL A 98 4.68 8.05 4.30
C VAL A 98 4.57 6.61 4.77
N MET A 99 3.36 6.09 4.85
CA MET A 99 3.16 4.67 5.15
C MET A 99 3.25 3.86 3.86
N VAL A 100 4.10 2.83 3.88
CA VAL A 100 4.18 1.85 2.80
C VAL A 100 3.69 0.50 3.31
N ALA A 101 2.95 -0.23 2.49
CA ALA A 101 2.47 -1.57 2.84
C ALA A 101 2.55 -2.51 1.64
N GLY A 102 3.26 -3.62 1.79
CA GLY A 102 3.35 -4.71 0.83
C GLY A 102 2.58 -5.94 1.29
N PHE A 103 1.97 -6.66 0.35
CA PHE A 103 1.24 -7.91 0.59
C PHE A 103 1.19 -8.73 -0.71
N GLY A 104 1.31 -10.06 -0.63
CA GLY A 104 1.30 -10.92 -1.82
C GLY A 104 1.64 -12.38 -1.56
N VAL A 105 1.98 -13.11 -2.64
CA VAL A 105 2.24 -14.57 -2.65
C VAL A 105 3.30 -14.95 -1.61
N GLY A 106 2.91 -15.83 -0.66
CA GLY A 106 3.85 -16.43 0.30
C GLY A 106 3.40 -16.67 1.75
N LEU A 107 2.14 -16.48 2.16
CA LEU A 107 1.59 -15.13 2.23
C LEU A 107 2.53 -14.28 3.09
N SER A 108 3.01 -13.19 2.53
CA SER A 108 3.87 -12.23 3.23
C SER A 108 3.25 -10.86 3.15
N TRP A 109 3.28 -10.16 4.27
CA TRP A 109 2.83 -8.78 4.36
C TRP A 109 3.67 -8.03 5.38
N ALA A 110 3.93 -6.76 5.08
CA ALA A 110 4.69 -5.88 5.95
C ALA A 110 4.31 -4.43 5.65
N ALA A 111 4.35 -3.61 6.69
CA ALA A 111 4.21 -2.17 6.56
C ALA A 111 5.29 -1.47 7.38
N THR A 112 5.65 -0.27 6.94
CA THR A 112 6.51 0.63 7.69
C THR A 112 6.14 2.08 7.39
N ILE A 113 6.64 2.99 8.21
CA ILE A 113 6.48 4.43 8.03
C ILE A 113 7.86 4.98 7.71
N LEU A 114 7.98 5.58 6.52
CA LEU A 114 9.16 6.28 6.08
C LEU A 114 9.02 7.75 6.47
N LYS A 115 10.05 8.31 7.10
CA LYS A 115 10.17 9.76 7.30
C LYS A 115 11.19 10.28 6.28
N PHE A 116 10.72 11.06 5.32
CA PHE A 116 11.56 11.64 4.27
C PHE A 116 12.36 12.86 4.75
#